data_AF-A0A2P4QXU7-F1
#
_entry.id   AF-A0A2P4QXU7-F1
#
_cell.length_a   1.000
_cell.length_b   1.000
_cell.length_c   1.000
_cell.angle_alpha   90.00
_cell.angle_beta   90.00
_cell.angle_gamma   90.00
#
_symmetry.space_group_name_H-M   'P 1'
#
loop_
_entity.id
_entity.type
_entity.pdbx_description
1 polymer ?
#
loop_
_entity_poly.entity_id
_entity_poly.type
_entity_poly.pdbx_seq_one_letter_code
_entity_poly.pdbx_strand_id
1 'polypeptide(L)'
;GVIPYIAPEIFKGAAFSQKSDIYSFGMIMWELTTGCKPFASVEHDHNLIFKILDGERPKITEDTPECYADLMKKCWDSNPSKRPTIDKI
;
A
#
# COMPACT_ATOMS: atom_id res chain seq x y z
N GLY A 1 -7.51 12.18 0.08
CA GLY A 1 -6.12 12.69 0.04
C GLY A 1 -5.15 11.62 -0.44
N VAL A 2 -3.84 11.88 -0.40
CA VAL A 2 -2.80 10.92 -0.86
C VAL A 2 -2.21 10.03 0.24
N ILE A 3 -2.63 10.22 1.50
CA ILE A 3 -2.16 9.47 2.67
C ILE A 3 -2.07 7.94 2.45
N PRO A 4 -3.07 7.26 1.85
CA PRO A 4 -3.02 5.82 1.66
C PRO A 4 -1.83 5.31 0.83
N TYR A 5 -1.35 6.13 -0.09
CA TYR A 5 -0.26 5.76 -1.00
C TYR A 5 1.11 5.99 -0.38
N ILE A 6 1.20 6.71 0.74
CA ILE A 6 2.46 6.99 1.42
C ILE A 6 2.87 5.77 2.25
N ALA A 7 4.09 5.30 2.03
CA ALA A 7 4.63 4.14 2.74
C ALA A 7 4.80 4.43 4.26
N PRO A 8 4.55 3.43 5.13
CA PRO A 8 4.51 3.62 6.58
C PRO A 8 5.83 4.18 7.17
N GLU A 9 6.98 3.83 6.60
CA GLU A 9 8.27 4.33 7.04
C GLU A 9 8.45 5.84 6.81
N ILE A 10 7.78 6.42 5.81
CA ILE A 10 7.86 7.86 5.51
C ILE A 10 7.19 8.67 6.62
N PHE A 11 6.08 8.18 7.19
CA PHE A 11 5.46 8.80 8.36
C PHE A 11 6.35 8.75 9.61
N LYS A 12 7.34 7.85 9.65
CA LYS A 12 8.34 7.77 10.73
C LYS A 12 9.57 8.64 10.47
N GLY A 13 9.56 9.45 9.41
CA GLY A 13 10.67 10.35 9.06
C GLY A 13 11.76 9.70 8.19
N ALA A 14 11.52 8.52 7.61
CA ALA A 14 12.44 7.96 6.63
C ALA A 14 12.42 8.77 5.33
N ALA A 15 13.54 8.76 4.61
CA ALA A 15 13.60 9.36 3.27
C ALA A 15 12.86 8.50 2.24
N PHE A 16 12.35 9.15 1.19
CA PHE A 16 11.78 8.47 0.04
C PHE A 16 12.83 7.57 -0.63
N SER A 17 12.38 6.40 -1.09
CA SER A 17 13.22 5.39 -1.72
C SER A 17 12.44 4.63 -2.78
N GLN A 18 13.14 3.85 -3.60
CA GLN A 18 12.47 2.94 -4.54
C GLN A 18 11.49 1.99 -3.81
N LYS A 19 11.79 1.60 -2.57
CA LYS A 19 10.89 0.74 -1.78
C LYS A 19 9.62 1.46 -1.34
N SER A 20 9.65 2.77 -1.11
CA SER A 20 8.42 3.53 -0.87
C SER A 20 7.61 3.67 -2.15
N ASP A 21 8.25 3.77 -3.31
CA ASP A 21 7.55 3.81 -4.60
C ASP A 21 6.84 2.48 -4.89
N ILE A 22 7.47 1.34 -4.58
CA ILE A 22 6.84 0.02 -4.68
C ILE A 22 5.60 -0.11 -3.77
N TYR A 23 5.62 0.52 -2.60
CA TYR A 23 4.44 0.55 -1.74
C TYR A 23 3.29 1.32 -2.38
N SER A 24 3.57 2.53 -2.89
CA SER A 24 2.60 3.34 -3.64
C SER A 24 2.02 2.56 -4.82
N PHE A 25 2.88 1.82 -5.54
CA PHE A 25 2.47 0.95 -6.64
C PHE A 25 1.52 -0.15 -6.18
N GLY A 26 1.78 -0.80 -5.03
CA GLY A 26 0.85 -1.77 -4.43
C GLY A 26 -0.54 -1.19 -4.12
N MET A 27 -0.60 0.07 -3.69
CA MET A 27 -1.88 0.77 -3.47
C MET A 27 -2.61 1.09 -4.78
N ILE A 28 -1.87 1.45 -5.83
CA ILE A 28 -2.42 1.63 -7.18
C ILE A 28 -2.95 0.31 -7.74
N MET A 29 -2.23 -0.81 -7.54
CA MET A 29 -2.70 -2.13 -7.94
C MET A 29 -4.07 -2.44 -7.34
N TRP A 30 -4.29 -2.13 -6.06
CA TRP A 30 -5.58 -2.31 -5.40
C TRP A 30 -6.67 -1.36 -5.91
N GLU A 31 -6.30 -0.12 -6.23
CA GLU A 31 -7.24 0.81 -6.86
C GLU A 31 -7.68 0.30 -8.23
N LEU A 32 -6.79 -0.35 -8.99
CA LEU A 32 -7.15 -0.96 -10.28
C LEU A 32 -8.10 -2.14 -10.13
N THR A 33 -8.01 -2.93 -9.04
CA THR A 33 -8.94 -4.05 -8.81
C THR A 33 -10.34 -3.57 -8.43
N THR A 34 -10.44 -2.44 -7.71
CA THR A 34 -11.72 -1.98 -7.14
C THR A 34 -12.33 -0.78 -7.87
N GLY A 35 -11.56 -0.06 -8.69
CA GLY A 35 -11.93 1.24 -9.24
C GLY A 35 -12.09 2.34 -8.18
N CYS A 36 -11.74 2.05 -6.92
CA CYS A 36 -11.96 2.93 -5.78
C CYS A 36 -10.62 3.33 -5.15
N LYS A 37 -10.57 4.52 -4.54
CA LYS A 37 -9.39 4.95 -3.78
C LYS A 37 -9.19 4.06 -2.54
N PRO A 38 -7.95 3.68 -2.19
CA PRO A 38 -7.68 2.95 -0.96
C PRO A 38 -8.20 3.75 0.24
N PHE A 39 -8.91 3.05 1.14
CA PHE A 39 -9.56 3.66 2.31
C PHE A 39 -10.56 4.79 1.98
N ALA A 40 -11.25 4.75 0.84
CA ALA A 40 -12.20 5.78 0.43
C ALA A 40 -13.31 6.10 1.45
N SER A 41 -13.65 5.17 2.34
CA SER A 41 -14.65 5.34 3.40
C SER A 41 -14.10 5.91 4.71
N VAL A 42 -12.81 6.20 4.79
CA VAL A 42 -12.13 6.70 6.00
C VAL A 42 -11.65 8.12 5.75
N GLU A 43 -11.77 8.98 6.75
CA GLU A 43 -11.17 10.32 6.68
C GLU A 43 -9.64 10.22 6.57
N HIS A 44 -9.06 11.03 5.70
CA HIS A 44 -7.62 11.04 5.47
C HIS A 44 -6.94 11.96 6.49
N ASP A 45 -6.99 11.56 7.75
CA ASP A 45 -6.50 12.30 8.91
C ASP A 45 -5.34 11.57 9.60
N HIS A 46 -4.95 12.04 10.79
CA HIS A 46 -3.92 11.38 11.60
C HIS A 46 -4.31 9.97 12.05
N ASN A 47 -5.61 9.68 12.24
CA ASN A 47 -6.05 8.34 12.64
C ASN A 47 -5.77 7.33 11.53
N LEU A 48 -5.97 7.70 10.27
CA LEU A 48 -5.60 6.84 9.13
C LEU A 48 -4.09 6.56 9.09
N ILE A 49 -3.25 7.55 9.43
CA ILE A 49 -1.79 7.35 9.52
C ILE A 49 -1.46 6.28 10.58
N PHE A 50 -2.05 6.37 11.78
CA PHE A 50 -1.83 5.38 12.84
C PHE A 50 -2.28 3.98 12.41
N LYS A 51 -3.44 3.85 11.76
CA LYS A 51 -3.91 2.58 11.21
C LYS A 51 -2.94 1.96 10.20
N ILE A 52 -2.41 2.76 9.28
CA ILE A 52 -1.42 2.31 8.29
C ILE A 52 -0.13 1.85 8.98
N LEU A 53 0.33 2.60 9.99
CA LEU A 53 1.50 2.27 10.81
C LEU A 53 1.32 0.97 11.60
N ASP A 54 0.10 0.69 12.07
CA ASP A 54 -0.29 -0.56 12.75
C ASP A 54 -0.48 -1.74 11.79
N GLY A 55 -0.37 -1.50 10.48
CA GLY A 55 -0.42 -2.54 9.46
C GLY A 55 -1.80 -2.75 8.84
N GLU A 56 -2.77 -1.87 9.08
CA GLU A 56 -4.07 -1.92 8.41
C GLU A 56 -3.88 -1.79 6.89
N ARG A 57 -4.59 -2.62 6.12
CA ARG A 57 -4.54 -2.64 4.65
C ARG A 57 -5.95 -2.74 4.08
N PRO A 58 -6.19 -2.24 2.85
CA PRO A 58 -7.48 -2.41 2.20
C PRO A 58 -7.85 -3.88 2.03
N LYS A 59 -9.15 -4.18 2.11
CA LYS A 59 -9.66 -5.55 1.89
C LYS A 59 -9.47 -5.92 0.41
N ILE A 60 -8.84 -7.05 0.15
CA ILE A 60 -8.75 -7.63 -1.20
C ILE A 60 -10.10 -8.26 -1.54
N THR A 61 -10.61 -7.99 -2.73
CA THR A 61 -11.88 -8.53 -3.21
C THR A 61 -11.70 -9.95 -3.74
N GLU A 62 -12.75 -10.78 -3.63
CA GLU A 62 -12.68 -12.22 -3.96
C GLU A 62 -12.48 -12.50 -5.46
N ASP A 63 -12.78 -11.52 -6.31
CA ASP A 63 -12.57 -11.54 -7.75
C ASP A 63 -11.13 -11.21 -8.17
N THR A 64 -10.28 -10.77 -7.24
CA THR A 64 -8.86 -10.51 -7.54
C THR A 64 -8.11 -11.84 -7.71
N PRO A 65 -7.47 -12.10 -8.88
CA PRO A 65 -6.68 -13.31 -9.08
C PRO A 65 -5.60 -13.48 -8.01
N GLU A 66 -5.39 -14.71 -7.54
CA GLU A 66 -4.46 -15.00 -6.43
C GLU A 66 -3.04 -14.49 -6.69
N CYS A 67 -2.52 -14.68 -7.91
CA CYS A 67 -1.19 -14.19 -8.28
C CYS A 67 -1.07 -12.65 -8.18
N TYR A 68 -2.13 -11.93 -8.51
CA TYR A 68 -2.20 -10.47 -8.41
C TYR A 68 -2.29 -10.04 -6.95
N ALA A 69 -3.15 -10.70 -6.17
CA ALA A 69 -3.30 -10.45 -4.74
C ALA A 69 -1.99 -10.67 -3.98
N ASP A 70 -1.24 -11.72 -4.30
CA ASP A 70 0.04 -12.03 -3.67
C ASP A 70 1.14 -11.04 -4.04
N LEU A 71 1.19 -10.61 -5.30
CA LEU A 71 2.13 -9.57 -5.74
C LEU A 71 1.82 -8.25 -5.03
N MET A 72 0.55 -7.83 -5.03
CA MET A 72 0.07 -6.64 -4.35
C MET A 72 0.42 -6.68 -2.84
N LYS A 73 0.21 -7.84 -2.19
CA LYS A 73 0.60 -8.05 -0.78
C LYS A 73 2.08 -7.84 -0.51
N LYS A 74 2.94 -8.33 -1.40
CA LYS A 74 4.39 -8.13 -1.31
C LYS A 74 4.76 -6.66 -1.52
N CYS A 75 4.10 -5.97 -2.45
CA CYS A 75 4.37 -4.56 -2.73
C CYS A 75 4.08 -3.64 -1.53
N TRP A 76 3.01 -3.88 -0.76
CA TRP A 76 2.63 -3.03 0.37
C TRP A 76 3.02 -3.56 1.77
N ASP A 77 4.01 -4.47 1.84
CA ASP A 77 4.52 -5.00 3.12
C ASP A 77 5.01 -3.85 4.02
N SER A 78 4.73 -3.93 5.33
CA SER A 78 5.17 -2.92 6.29
C SER A 78 6.70 -2.81 6.38
N ASN A 79 7.44 -3.89 6.10
CA ASN A 79 8.89 -3.88 6.01
C ASN A 79 9.35 -3.59 4.57
N PRO A 80 10.02 -2.44 4.32
CA PRO A 80 10.50 -2.08 2.98
C PRO A 80 11.42 -3.12 2.34
N SER A 81 12.16 -3.89 3.15
CA SER A 81 13.10 -4.90 2.65
C SER A 81 12.41 -6.14 2.07
N LYS A 82 11.16 -6.41 2.47
CA LYS A 82 10.36 -7.53 1.96
C LYS A 82 9.68 -7.21 0.63
N ARG A 83 9.57 -5.92 0.28
CA ARG A 83 8.96 -5.48 -0.97
C ARG A 83 9.85 -5.88 -2.14
N PRO A 84 9.29 -6.26 -3.31
CA PRO A 84 10.07 -6.58 -4.50
C PRO A 84 10.83 -5.35 -5.03
N THR A 85 11.72 -5.56 -5.99
CA THR A 85 12.23 -4.48 -6.86
C THR A 85 11.37 -4.44 -8.11
N ILE A 86 11.39 -3.32 -8.84
CA ILE A 86 10.59 -3.19 -10.07
C ILE A 86 10.91 -4.29 -11.09
N ASP A 87 12.15 -4.76 -11.17
CA ASP A 87 12.56 -5.84 -12.07
C ASP A 87 11.98 -7.22 -11.72
N LYS A 88 11.32 -7.35 -10.56
CA LYS A 88 10.71 -8.60 -10.05
C LYS A 88 9.19 -8.55 -9.98
N ILE A 89 8.59 -7.50 -10.55
CA ILE A 89 7.15 -7.29 -10.68
C ILE A 89 6.78 -7.58 -12.14
#